data_AF-A0A944N0K9-F1
#
_entry.id   AF-A0A944N0K9-F1
#
_cell.length_a   1.000
_cell.length_b   1.000
_cell.length_c   1.000
_cell.angle_alpha   90.00
_cell.angle_beta   90.00
_cell.angle_gamma   90.00
#
_symmetry.space_group_name_H-M   'P 1'
#
loop_
_entity.id
_entity.type
_entity.pdbx_description
1 polymer ?
#
loop_
_entity_poly.entity_id
_entity_poly.type
_entity_poly.pdbx_seq_one_letter_code
_entity_poly.pdbx_strand_id
1 'polypeptide(L)'
;MQLVGIGFASSNWDSLVKQLQKQLPHQLNGKLFVDSVSATAAEISSKEFEYASAELKKLNADWVLFSPGAFETPEVCFKLLEELKNNSAKNVNYVLVLDDLSHDLSALLKLQPVLELVNKMQFRLSAPEMLLTHHIRSFPRIRLDNDFQTIDYTNHFGILVRQSASDVPLNTLIPLNNIQKFETENGDLAPEIWLQKFLGKQGKPALPERAVGILREAKGCYLFPGIPFNSIQRLNFENIKVEHLIRLDECTLKNPPFKRFIEQMKGEHKRWQKEHQQNKNIKAAVHGSGKYLIVNALLEKLFSEIGWTNVKLQTNTDSTLLPQKDTVYWLKLDESPEIKSKLCLIDWSADLQQILAALEDFVELNDLQIAENSAVLPIQKAEFVKMREYLLTEEKALESTIHQAESSQMLYEQERDVLQNINAFSKILIAALSKSTTWEDAAENAAEAKMSKALLLCEEENIAAELNLKLSKVQRKLWINPFKFQQPEDLTQFNTKMILSYLKPKNLIVTAAARAHLENLCRQAIEQGEKAETVFNEQNKIIEHAKTDAALLMKNKNNLALRWLHVSLKQLLYRDRHLFQTLPEKAA
;
A
#
# COMPACT_ATOMS: atom_id res chain seq x y z
N MET A 1 13.27 -24.39 25.66
CA MET A 1 12.07 -24.34 24.80
C MET A 1 11.46 -25.73 24.78
N GLN A 2 10.17 -25.83 25.05
CA GLN A 2 9.43 -27.08 25.13
C GLN A 2 8.82 -27.41 23.78
N LEU A 3 9.27 -28.52 23.17
CA LEU A 3 8.74 -29.05 21.92
C LEU A 3 7.88 -30.27 22.23
N VAL A 4 6.71 -30.35 21.61
CA VAL A 4 5.85 -31.53 21.68
C VAL A 4 5.65 -32.08 20.27
N GLY A 5 5.99 -33.35 20.09
CA GLY A 5 5.73 -34.10 18.86
C GLY A 5 4.44 -34.90 18.99
N ILE A 6 3.60 -34.90 17.95
CA ILE A 6 2.39 -35.72 17.88
C ILE A 6 2.45 -36.54 16.60
N GLY A 7 2.24 -37.86 16.71
CA GLY A 7 2.12 -38.70 15.52
C GLY A 7 3.42 -39.06 14.82
N PHE A 8 4.54 -39.10 15.56
CA PHE A 8 5.82 -39.54 15.03
C PHE A 8 6.22 -40.89 15.61
N ALA A 9 6.88 -41.71 14.80
CA ALA A 9 7.69 -42.80 15.35
C ALA A 9 8.83 -42.22 16.21
N SER A 10 9.16 -42.88 17.33
CA SER A 10 10.19 -42.39 18.26
C SER A 10 11.54 -42.14 17.59
N SER A 11 11.92 -42.98 16.62
CA SER A 11 13.13 -42.80 15.80
C SER A 11 13.10 -41.52 14.95
N ASN A 12 11.96 -41.20 14.33
CA ASN A 12 11.78 -40.02 13.49
C ASN A 12 11.76 -38.75 14.34
N TRP A 13 11.08 -38.79 15.50
CA TRP A 13 11.07 -37.70 16.46
C TRP A 13 12.47 -37.40 17.01
N ASP A 14 13.20 -38.43 17.45
CA ASP A 14 14.56 -38.27 17.96
C ASP A 14 15.51 -37.71 16.91
N SER A 15 15.38 -38.16 15.66
CA SER A 15 16.15 -37.63 14.53
C SER A 15 15.85 -36.15 14.30
N LEU A 16 14.57 -35.77 14.27
CA LEU A 16 14.13 -34.38 14.09
C LEU A 16 14.63 -33.48 15.23
N VAL A 17 14.44 -33.88 16.49
CA VAL A 17 14.91 -33.12 17.65
C VAL A 17 16.44 -32.98 17.63
N LYS A 18 17.19 -34.04 17.28
CA LYS A 18 18.65 -33.96 17.10
C LYS A 18 19.05 -32.98 16.00
N GLN A 19 18.33 -32.96 14.88
CA GLN A 19 18.60 -32.01 13.80
C GLN A 19 18.29 -30.57 14.19
N LEU A 20 17.17 -30.32 14.89
CA LEU A 20 16.84 -29.00 15.43
C LEU A 20 17.89 -28.52 16.43
N GLN A 21 18.32 -29.42 17.33
CA GLN A 21 19.33 -29.13 18.36
C GLN A 21 20.69 -28.75 17.75
N LYS A 22 21.07 -29.32 16.58
CA LYS A 22 22.29 -28.91 15.86
C LYS A 22 22.24 -27.47 15.34
N GLN A 23 21.05 -26.93 15.08
CA GLN A 23 20.86 -25.62 14.48
C GLN A 23 20.55 -24.51 15.49
N LEU A 24 20.18 -24.90 16.72
CA LEU A 24 19.73 -24.00 17.77
C LEU A 24 20.76 -23.93 18.91
N PRO A 25 21.14 -22.73 19.37
CA PRO A 25 22.19 -22.55 20.37
C PRO A 25 21.75 -22.88 21.82
N HIS A 26 20.49 -23.29 22.02
CA HIS A 26 19.89 -23.52 23.34
C HIS A 26 19.29 -24.92 23.42
N GLN A 27 19.15 -25.44 24.64
CA GLN A 27 18.62 -26.78 24.88
C GLN A 27 17.12 -26.85 24.55
N LEU A 28 16.76 -27.84 23.74
CA LEU A 28 15.40 -28.21 23.40
C LEU A 28 14.95 -29.32 24.34
N ASN A 29 13.78 -29.16 24.94
CA ASN A 29 13.12 -30.23 25.67
C ASN A 29 12.02 -30.82 24.80
N GLY A 30 12.37 -31.85 24.02
CA GLY A 30 11.45 -32.56 23.14
C GLY A 30 10.71 -33.66 23.91
N LYS A 31 9.38 -33.61 23.90
CA LYS A 31 8.52 -34.69 24.39
C LYS A 31 7.69 -35.23 23.24
N LEU A 32 7.67 -36.54 23.07
CA LEU A 32 6.77 -37.20 22.14
C LEU A 32 5.48 -37.55 22.89
N PHE A 33 4.37 -37.05 22.37
CA PHE A 33 3.05 -37.43 22.82
C PHE A 33 2.67 -38.74 22.10
N VAL A 34 2.23 -39.76 22.85
CA VAL A 34 1.97 -41.17 22.43
C VAL A 34 3.18 -42.14 22.51
N ASP A 35 4.03 -42.05 23.54
CA ASP A 35 4.93 -43.16 23.94
C ASP A 35 4.23 -44.14 24.93
N SER A 36 2.96 -43.89 25.26
CA SER A 36 2.21 -44.56 26.35
C SER A 36 1.01 -45.42 25.92
N VAL A 37 0.74 -45.56 24.62
CA VAL A 37 -0.25 -46.52 24.10
C VAL A 37 0.48 -47.53 23.22
N SER A 38 0.37 -48.79 23.60
CA SER A 38 1.05 -49.93 22.99
C SER A 38 0.86 -50.00 21.47
N ALA A 39 1.81 -50.68 20.82
CA ALA A 39 1.97 -50.94 19.38
C ALA A 39 0.79 -51.65 18.64
N THR A 40 -0.46 -51.43 19.05
CA THR A 40 -1.65 -52.13 18.56
C THR A 40 -2.79 -51.22 18.10
N ALA A 41 -2.74 -49.90 18.34
CA ALA A 41 -3.64 -48.94 17.71
C ALA A 41 -2.78 -47.85 17.05
N ALA A 42 -2.75 -47.83 15.72
CA ALA A 42 -1.80 -47.02 14.93
C ALA A 42 -2.21 -45.55 14.78
N GLU A 43 -3.43 -45.17 15.18
CA GLU A 43 -4.02 -43.85 14.89
C GLU A 43 -4.75 -43.30 16.12
N ILE A 44 -4.60 -41.99 16.37
CA ILE A 44 -5.29 -41.28 17.44
C ILE A 44 -6.78 -41.20 17.06
N SER A 45 -7.61 -41.95 17.77
CA SER A 45 -9.07 -42.00 17.54
C SER A 45 -9.82 -40.93 18.34
N SER A 46 -11.05 -40.62 17.91
CA SER A 46 -11.95 -39.70 18.64
C SER A 46 -12.23 -40.08 20.10
N LYS A 47 -12.01 -41.35 20.49
CA LYS A 47 -12.25 -41.86 21.85
C LYS A 47 -11.09 -41.60 22.82
N GLU A 48 -9.88 -41.39 22.31
CA GLU A 48 -8.68 -41.12 23.12
C GLU A 48 -8.43 -39.60 23.28
N PHE A 49 -9.29 -38.80 22.65
CA PHE A 49 -9.19 -37.35 22.52
C PHE A 49 -9.20 -36.59 23.86
N GLU A 50 -10.14 -36.89 24.77
CA GLU A 50 -10.25 -36.18 26.06
C GLU A 50 -9.07 -36.48 26.99
N TYR A 51 -8.56 -37.73 26.95
CA TYR A 51 -7.35 -38.10 27.67
C TYR A 51 -6.12 -37.41 27.07
N ALA A 52 -6.05 -37.37 25.73
CA ALA A 52 -4.95 -36.74 25.02
C ALA A 52 -4.87 -35.24 25.24
N SER A 53 -6.00 -34.54 25.24
CA SER A 53 -6.04 -33.10 25.51
C SER A 53 -5.63 -32.77 26.95
N ALA A 54 -6.01 -33.59 27.92
CA ALA A 54 -5.65 -33.41 29.32
C ALA A 54 -4.15 -33.61 29.59
N GLU A 55 -3.52 -34.61 28.97
CA GLU A 55 -2.07 -34.84 29.09
C GLU A 55 -1.26 -33.79 28.34
N LEU A 56 -1.67 -33.40 27.13
CA LEU A 56 -1.00 -32.34 26.38
C LEU A 56 -1.04 -30.98 27.08
N LYS A 57 -2.13 -30.65 27.82
CA LYS A 57 -2.23 -29.45 28.67
C LYS A 57 -1.09 -29.37 29.70
N LYS A 58 -0.70 -30.51 30.30
CA LYS A 58 0.38 -30.56 31.30
C LYS A 58 1.76 -30.29 30.70
N LEU A 59 1.92 -30.44 29.38
CA LEU A 59 3.22 -30.33 28.73
C LEU A 59 3.68 -28.89 28.53
N ASN A 60 2.79 -27.89 28.61
CA ASN A 60 3.11 -26.45 28.49
C ASN A 60 4.01 -26.16 27.26
N ALA A 61 3.58 -26.65 26.10
CA ALA A 61 4.34 -26.61 24.86
C ALA A 61 4.53 -25.18 24.33
N ASP A 62 5.75 -24.83 23.91
CA ASP A 62 6.00 -23.61 23.13
C ASP A 62 5.73 -23.87 21.63
N TRP A 63 6.06 -25.08 21.17
CA TRP A 63 5.83 -25.53 19.80
C TRP A 63 5.26 -26.94 19.77
N VAL A 64 4.24 -27.15 18.93
CA VAL A 64 3.64 -28.45 18.64
C VAL A 64 3.94 -28.81 17.20
N LEU A 65 4.73 -29.86 17.02
CA LEU A 65 5.01 -30.46 15.73
C LEU A 65 4.08 -31.66 15.59
N PHE A 66 3.43 -31.81 14.44
CA PHE A 66 2.51 -32.93 14.21
C PHE A 66 2.66 -33.49 12.79
N SER A 67 2.48 -34.80 12.68
CA SER A 67 2.28 -35.48 11.40
C SER A 67 0.80 -35.85 11.23
N PRO A 68 0.17 -35.54 10.09
CA PRO A 68 -1.26 -35.74 9.90
C PRO A 68 -1.62 -37.22 9.69
N GLY A 69 -0.66 -38.04 9.24
CA GLY A 69 -0.87 -39.48 9.02
C GLY A 69 -1.11 -40.30 10.30
N ALA A 70 -0.99 -39.69 11.47
CA ALA A 70 -1.22 -40.33 12.77
C ALA A 70 -2.65 -40.21 13.30
N PHE A 71 -3.55 -39.55 12.56
CA PHE A 71 -4.93 -39.34 12.96
C PHE A 71 -5.87 -40.13 12.07
N GLU A 72 -6.89 -40.74 12.69
CA GLU A 72 -7.92 -41.52 11.97
C GLU A 72 -8.62 -40.68 10.89
N THR A 73 -8.89 -39.41 11.22
CA THR A 73 -9.39 -38.44 10.25
C THR A 73 -8.77 -37.05 10.43
N PRO A 74 -8.70 -36.22 9.37
CA PRO A 74 -8.23 -34.84 9.45
C PRO A 74 -9.00 -34.00 10.48
N GLU A 75 -10.28 -34.26 10.67
CA GLU A 75 -11.14 -33.56 11.63
C GLU A 75 -10.72 -33.85 13.07
N VAL A 76 -10.24 -35.06 13.38
CA VAL A 76 -9.71 -35.41 14.71
C VAL A 76 -8.43 -34.61 14.98
N CYS A 77 -7.54 -34.51 14.00
CA CYS A 77 -6.34 -33.67 14.09
C CYS A 77 -6.72 -32.21 14.37
N PHE A 78 -7.66 -31.66 13.59
CA PHE A 78 -8.06 -30.25 13.72
C PHE A 78 -8.69 -29.95 15.08
N LYS A 79 -9.61 -30.79 15.54
CA LYS A 79 -10.22 -30.65 16.87
C LYS A 79 -9.17 -30.64 17.98
N LEU A 80 -8.13 -31.45 17.87
CA LEU A 80 -7.08 -31.55 18.89
C LEU A 80 -6.27 -30.26 18.94
N LEU A 81 -5.87 -29.75 17.78
CA LEU A 81 -5.16 -28.48 17.66
C LEU A 81 -6.03 -27.29 18.15
N GLU A 82 -7.34 -27.34 17.94
CA GLU A 82 -8.27 -26.30 18.42
C GLU A 82 -8.38 -26.34 19.96
N GLU A 83 -8.52 -27.52 20.54
CA GLU A 83 -8.62 -27.67 21.98
C GLU A 83 -7.33 -27.24 22.70
N LEU A 84 -6.16 -27.54 22.11
CA LEU A 84 -4.87 -27.07 22.61
C LEU A 84 -4.77 -25.55 22.57
N LYS A 85 -5.29 -24.91 21.52
CA LYS A 85 -5.30 -23.46 21.39
C LYS A 85 -6.19 -22.81 22.45
N ASN A 86 -7.39 -23.35 22.67
CA ASN A 86 -8.39 -22.76 23.56
C ASN A 86 -8.05 -22.94 25.05
N ASN A 87 -7.33 -24.01 25.40
CA ASN A 87 -7.07 -24.36 26.80
C ASN A 87 -5.61 -24.14 27.25
N SER A 88 -4.72 -23.69 26.37
CA SER A 88 -3.34 -23.36 26.74
C SER A 88 -3.24 -21.96 27.34
N ALA A 89 -2.50 -21.82 28.44
CA ALA A 89 -2.17 -20.51 29.02
C ALA A 89 -1.19 -19.69 28.17
N LYS A 90 -0.59 -20.30 27.14
CA LYS A 90 0.34 -19.67 26.19
C LYS A 90 -0.15 -19.84 24.75
N ASN A 91 0.19 -18.88 23.90
CA ASN A 91 0.03 -19.05 22.45
C ASN A 91 0.97 -20.16 21.96
N VAL A 92 0.38 -21.27 21.50
CA VAL A 92 1.11 -22.43 20.97
C VAL A 92 1.33 -22.25 19.47
N ASN A 93 2.57 -22.45 19.02
CA ASN A 93 2.89 -22.44 17.60
C ASN A 93 2.79 -23.86 17.00
N TYR A 94 2.04 -24.01 15.92
CA TYR A 94 1.85 -25.29 15.23
C TYR A 94 2.78 -25.42 14.02
N VAL A 95 3.38 -26.60 13.86
CA VAL A 95 4.24 -26.95 12.73
C VAL A 95 3.78 -28.29 12.16
N LEU A 96 3.43 -28.27 10.89
CA LEU A 96 3.09 -29.48 10.15
C LEU A 96 4.37 -30.09 9.57
N VAL A 97 4.63 -31.35 9.90
CA VAL A 97 5.76 -32.12 9.41
C VAL A 97 5.25 -33.21 8.49
N LEU A 98 5.68 -33.18 7.24
CA LEU A 98 5.28 -34.15 6.23
C LEU A 98 6.40 -35.17 6.04
N ASP A 99 6.04 -36.45 6.03
CA ASP A 99 6.92 -37.55 5.65
C ASP A 99 6.71 -37.90 4.18
N ASP A 100 5.44 -38.09 3.77
CA ASP A 100 5.03 -38.24 2.37
C ASP A 100 4.09 -37.09 1.97
N LEU A 101 4.59 -36.16 1.15
CA LEU A 101 3.84 -35.00 0.69
C LEU A 101 2.49 -35.39 0.04
N SER A 102 2.45 -36.49 -0.70
CA SER A 102 1.23 -36.88 -1.42
C SER A 102 0.19 -37.45 -0.48
N HIS A 103 0.58 -38.37 0.40
CA HIS A 103 -0.31 -39.02 1.35
C HIS A 103 -0.78 -38.06 2.46
N ASP A 104 0.16 -37.41 3.12
CA ASP A 104 -0.07 -36.61 4.33
C ASP A 104 -0.86 -35.34 4.05
N LEU A 105 -0.62 -34.73 2.90
CA LEU A 105 -1.32 -33.51 2.50
C LEU A 105 -2.72 -33.81 1.96
N SER A 106 -2.91 -34.91 1.23
CA SER A 106 -4.22 -35.27 0.64
C SER A 106 -5.33 -35.37 1.68
N ALA A 107 -5.02 -35.92 2.86
CA ALA A 107 -5.97 -36.00 3.96
C ALA A 107 -6.35 -34.59 4.45
N LEU A 108 -5.36 -33.72 4.69
CA LEU A 108 -5.58 -32.35 5.17
C LEU A 108 -6.29 -31.45 4.16
N LEU A 109 -6.13 -31.69 2.85
CA LEU A 109 -6.78 -30.89 1.81
C LEU A 109 -8.31 -31.02 1.82
N LYS A 110 -8.86 -32.09 2.40
CA LYS A 110 -10.31 -32.22 2.63
C LYS A 110 -10.86 -31.11 3.52
N LEU A 111 -10.02 -30.55 4.40
CA LEU A 111 -10.35 -29.42 5.27
C LEU A 111 -10.24 -28.06 4.57
N GLN A 112 -9.91 -28.03 3.27
CA GLN A 112 -9.79 -26.82 2.45
C GLN A 112 -8.89 -25.73 3.06
N PRO A 113 -7.63 -26.03 3.38
CA PRO A 113 -6.75 -25.04 3.97
C PRO A 113 -6.50 -23.87 3.02
N VAL A 114 -6.30 -22.70 3.62
CA VAL A 114 -5.78 -21.50 2.94
C VAL A 114 -4.27 -21.48 3.07
N LEU A 115 -3.59 -21.71 1.96
CA LEU A 115 -2.14 -21.51 1.84
C LEU A 115 -1.83 -20.03 1.75
N GLU A 116 -0.93 -19.55 2.59
CA GLU A 116 -0.33 -18.25 2.40
C GLU A 116 1.12 -18.40 1.95
N LEU A 117 1.46 -17.72 0.86
CA LEU A 117 2.80 -17.72 0.30
C LEU A 117 3.67 -16.62 0.93
N VAL A 118 4.99 -16.71 0.74
CA VAL A 118 5.97 -15.71 1.23
C VAL A 118 5.68 -14.30 0.72
N ASN A 119 5.01 -14.15 -0.44
CA ASN A 119 4.57 -12.87 -0.98
C ASN A 119 3.17 -12.42 -0.49
N LYS A 120 2.64 -13.08 0.55
CA LYS A 120 1.33 -12.84 1.18
C LYS A 120 0.11 -13.19 0.32
N MET A 121 0.28 -13.77 -0.86
CA MET A 121 -0.86 -14.28 -1.63
C MET A 121 -1.48 -15.47 -0.91
N GLN A 122 -2.81 -15.52 -0.90
CA GLN A 122 -3.58 -16.56 -0.22
C GLN A 122 -4.42 -17.34 -1.23
N PHE A 123 -4.32 -18.67 -1.16
CA PHE A 123 -5.01 -19.58 -2.06
C PHE A 123 -5.64 -20.72 -1.29
N ARG A 124 -6.87 -21.10 -1.66
CA ARG A 124 -7.44 -22.38 -1.22
C ARG A 124 -6.88 -23.49 -2.07
N LEU A 125 -6.39 -24.54 -1.42
CA LEU A 125 -5.87 -25.71 -2.11
C LEU A 125 -6.90 -26.84 -2.02
N SER A 126 -7.28 -27.40 -3.16
CA SER A 126 -8.20 -28.53 -3.25
C SER A 126 -7.54 -29.82 -3.73
N ALA A 127 -6.29 -29.74 -4.20
CA ALA A 127 -5.60 -30.83 -4.87
C ALA A 127 -4.09 -30.82 -4.54
N PRO A 128 -3.48 -31.97 -4.15
CA PRO A 128 -2.08 -32.05 -3.76
C PRO A 128 -1.11 -31.83 -4.94
N GLU A 129 -1.48 -32.21 -6.16
CA GLU A 129 -0.66 -32.05 -7.37
C GLU A 129 -0.31 -30.59 -7.66
N MET A 130 -1.13 -29.66 -7.19
CA MET A 130 -0.89 -28.22 -7.30
C MET A 130 0.33 -27.75 -6.49
N LEU A 131 0.88 -28.58 -5.59
CA LEU A 131 2.14 -28.31 -4.92
C LEU A 131 3.32 -28.95 -5.65
N LEU A 132 4.32 -28.13 -5.94
CA LEU A 132 5.54 -28.55 -6.59
C LEU A 132 6.63 -28.85 -5.56
N THR A 133 7.17 -30.07 -5.62
CA THR A 133 8.34 -30.50 -4.85
C THR A 133 9.65 -29.88 -5.33
N HIS A 134 9.66 -29.30 -6.53
CA HIS A 134 10.82 -28.69 -7.15
C HIS A 134 10.50 -27.30 -7.70
N HIS A 135 11.52 -26.44 -7.77
CA HIS A 135 11.35 -25.11 -8.33
C HIS A 135 11.39 -25.15 -9.86
N ILE A 136 10.32 -24.69 -10.52
CA ILE A 136 10.31 -24.49 -11.97
C ILE A 136 11.00 -23.16 -12.28
N ARG A 137 12.21 -23.21 -12.87
CA ARG A 137 13.05 -22.02 -13.16
C ARG A 137 12.35 -20.96 -14.02
N SER A 138 11.49 -21.38 -14.94
CA SER A 138 10.71 -20.47 -15.77
C SER A 138 9.47 -21.18 -16.32
N PHE A 139 8.29 -20.64 -16.04
CA PHE A 139 7.05 -21.00 -16.72
C PHE A 139 6.51 -19.76 -17.44
N PRO A 140 6.23 -19.83 -18.74
CA PRO A 140 5.72 -18.67 -19.46
C PRO A 140 4.35 -18.27 -18.92
N ARG A 141 4.14 -16.97 -18.71
CA ARG A 141 2.81 -16.44 -18.37
C ARG A 141 1.93 -16.52 -19.61
N ILE A 142 0.98 -17.46 -19.61
CA ILE A 142 0.08 -17.74 -20.73
C ILE A 142 -1.34 -17.41 -20.29
N ARG A 143 -1.96 -16.47 -21.00
CA ARG A 143 -3.32 -15.95 -20.73
C ARG A 143 -4.35 -16.79 -21.48
N LEU A 144 -5.53 -17.02 -20.88
CA LEU A 144 -6.55 -17.95 -21.36
C LEU A 144 -7.89 -17.31 -21.74
N ASP A 145 -8.08 -16.00 -21.50
CA ASP A 145 -9.41 -15.36 -21.53
C ASP A 145 -10.14 -15.41 -22.88
N ASN A 146 -9.45 -15.74 -23.98
CA ASN A 146 -10.04 -15.82 -25.32
C ASN A 146 -10.08 -17.27 -25.86
N ASP A 147 -9.65 -18.26 -25.09
CA ASP A 147 -9.43 -19.64 -25.57
C ASP A 147 -10.55 -20.61 -25.18
N PHE A 148 -11.49 -20.17 -24.36
CA PHE A 148 -12.73 -20.87 -24.04
C PHE A 148 -13.85 -19.86 -23.76
N GLN A 149 -15.09 -20.24 -24.03
CA GLN A 149 -16.29 -19.47 -23.69
C GLN A 149 -16.68 -19.72 -22.23
N THR A 150 -16.78 -20.99 -21.83
CA THR A 150 -17.05 -21.40 -20.45
C THR A 150 -16.18 -22.59 -20.05
N ILE A 151 -15.96 -22.72 -18.75
CA ILE A 151 -15.35 -23.89 -18.10
C ILE A 151 -16.33 -24.53 -17.14
N ASP A 152 -16.45 -25.85 -17.23
CA ASP A 152 -17.20 -26.66 -16.27
C ASP A 152 -16.19 -27.31 -15.33
N TYR A 153 -16.18 -26.91 -14.06
CA TYR A 153 -15.25 -27.44 -13.08
C TYR A 153 -15.90 -27.62 -11.71
N THR A 154 -15.38 -28.56 -10.93
CA THR A 154 -15.77 -28.75 -9.54
C THR A 154 -15.04 -27.72 -8.67
N ASN A 155 -15.79 -26.77 -8.13
CA ASN A 155 -15.24 -25.74 -7.26
C ASN A 155 -14.77 -26.31 -5.91
N HIS A 156 -14.19 -25.47 -5.07
CA HIS A 156 -13.66 -25.92 -3.78
C HIS A 156 -14.73 -26.45 -2.82
N PHE A 157 -16.03 -26.16 -3.03
CA PHE A 157 -17.13 -26.75 -2.25
C PHE A 157 -17.57 -28.12 -2.74
N GLY A 158 -16.92 -28.68 -3.77
CA GLY A 158 -17.35 -29.93 -4.40
C GLY A 158 -18.54 -29.75 -5.34
N ILE A 159 -18.91 -28.52 -5.68
CA ILE A 159 -20.06 -28.21 -6.53
C ILE A 159 -19.58 -28.02 -7.96
N LEU A 160 -20.24 -28.67 -8.91
CA LEU A 160 -20.01 -28.44 -10.35
C LEU A 160 -20.52 -27.05 -10.73
N VAL A 161 -19.65 -26.20 -11.24
CA VAL A 161 -19.98 -24.84 -11.68
C VAL A 161 -19.57 -24.64 -13.13
N ARG A 162 -20.40 -23.89 -13.86
CA ARG A 162 -20.12 -23.41 -15.21
C ARG A 162 -19.86 -21.92 -15.16
N GLN A 163 -18.69 -21.47 -15.60
CA GLN A 163 -18.29 -20.06 -15.53
C GLN A 163 -17.51 -19.63 -16.76
N SER A 164 -17.67 -18.39 -17.19
CA SER A 164 -16.73 -17.76 -18.12
C SER A 164 -15.44 -17.38 -17.37
N ALA A 165 -14.37 -17.05 -18.11
CA ALA A 165 -13.09 -16.65 -17.51
C ALA A 165 -13.24 -15.43 -16.56
N SER A 166 -14.14 -14.49 -16.87
CA SER A 166 -14.39 -13.31 -16.04
C SER A 166 -15.16 -13.63 -14.75
N ASP A 167 -16.01 -14.66 -14.78
CA ASP A 167 -16.90 -15.04 -13.67
C ASP A 167 -16.19 -15.86 -12.59
N VAL A 168 -15.01 -16.39 -12.90
CA VAL A 168 -14.17 -17.06 -11.91
C VAL A 168 -13.74 -16.05 -10.84
N PRO A 169 -13.94 -16.33 -9.54
CA PRO A 169 -13.55 -15.42 -8.47
C PRO A 169 -12.04 -15.15 -8.45
N LEU A 170 -11.65 -13.94 -8.06
CA LEU A 170 -10.23 -13.56 -7.95
C LEU A 170 -9.48 -14.46 -6.94
N ASN A 171 -8.22 -14.75 -7.25
CA ASN A 171 -7.33 -15.62 -6.47
C ASN A 171 -7.83 -17.08 -6.36
N THR A 172 -8.64 -17.53 -7.32
CA THR A 172 -9.04 -18.94 -7.42
C THR A 172 -7.98 -19.72 -8.18
N LEU A 173 -7.57 -20.86 -7.60
CA LEU A 173 -6.79 -21.89 -8.27
C LEU A 173 -7.70 -23.06 -8.63
N ILE A 174 -7.74 -23.40 -9.92
CA ILE A 174 -8.54 -24.50 -10.45
C ILE A 174 -7.58 -25.59 -10.94
N PRO A 175 -7.48 -26.74 -10.25
CA PRO A 175 -6.69 -27.87 -10.74
C PRO A 175 -7.26 -28.37 -12.07
N LEU A 176 -6.41 -28.79 -13.01
CA LEU A 176 -6.88 -29.32 -14.30
C LEU A 176 -7.76 -30.56 -14.10
N ASN A 177 -7.43 -31.41 -13.13
CA ASN A 177 -8.20 -32.61 -12.78
C ASN A 177 -9.61 -32.30 -12.25
N ASN A 178 -9.86 -31.08 -11.79
CA ASN A 178 -11.19 -30.64 -11.36
C ASN A 178 -12.04 -30.12 -12.52
N ILE A 179 -11.46 -29.95 -13.71
CA ILE A 179 -12.17 -29.45 -14.90
C ILE A 179 -12.76 -30.65 -15.63
N GLN A 180 -14.06 -30.61 -15.92
CA GLN A 180 -14.73 -31.64 -16.69
C GLN A 180 -14.65 -31.37 -18.20
N LYS A 181 -14.82 -30.11 -18.61
CA LYS A 181 -14.74 -29.70 -20.01
C LYS A 181 -14.52 -28.19 -20.20
N PHE A 182 -14.01 -27.85 -21.37
CA PHE A 182 -13.94 -26.49 -21.90
C PHE A 182 -14.91 -26.34 -23.07
N GLU A 183 -15.81 -25.37 -23.01
CA GLU A 183 -16.68 -24.99 -24.13
C GLU A 183 -15.93 -23.99 -25.02
N THR A 184 -15.75 -24.34 -26.30
CA THR A 184 -15.08 -23.47 -27.29
C THR A 184 -16.01 -23.19 -28.47
N GLU A 185 -15.64 -22.25 -29.35
CA GLU A 185 -16.40 -21.98 -30.58
C GLU A 185 -16.55 -23.22 -31.49
N ASN A 186 -15.66 -24.21 -31.35
CA ASN A 186 -15.68 -25.46 -32.11
C ASN A 186 -16.32 -26.63 -31.33
N GLY A 187 -17.01 -26.35 -30.23
CA GLY A 187 -17.66 -27.32 -29.35
C GLY A 187 -16.88 -27.63 -28.07
N ASP A 188 -17.40 -28.59 -27.32
CA ASP A 188 -16.86 -29.05 -26.04
C ASP A 188 -15.59 -29.89 -26.21
N LEU A 189 -14.56 -29.58 -25.42
CA LEU A 189 -13.30 -30.31 -25.40
C LEU A 189 -12.97 -30.80 -23.99
N ALA A 190 -12.44 -32.02 -23.91
CA ALA A 190 -11.84 -32.55 -22.68
C ALA A 190 -10.58 -31.72 -22.31
N PRO A 191 -10.26 -31.57 -21.01
CA PRO A 191 -9.15 -30.72 -20.55
C PRO A 191 -7.80 -31.02 -21.21
N GLU A 192 -7.45 -32.29 -21.35
CA GLU A 192 -6.16 -32.74 -21.91
C GLU A 192 -6.06 -32.39 -23.40
N ILE A 193 -7.16 -32.62 -24.13
CA ILE A 193 -7.25 -32.34 -25.57
C ILE A 193 -7.23 -30.82 -25.79
N TRP A 194 -7.94 -30.06 -24.97
CA TRP A 194 -7.94 -28.61 -25.01
C TRP A 194 -6.53 -28.05 -24.75
N LEU A 195 -5.86 -28.51 -23.69
CA LEU A 195 -4.53 -28.04 -23.31
C LEU A 195 -3.49 -28.31 -24.41
N GLN A 196 -3.52 -29.51 -25.00
CA GLN A 196 -2.63 -29.86 -26.12
C GLN A 196 -2.87 -28.98 -27.34
N LYS A 197 -4.13 -28.78 -27.75
CA LYS A 197 -4.49 -27.92 -28.88
C LYS A 197 -4.13 -26.46 -28.61
N PHE A 198 -4.36 -25.98 -27.40
CA PHE A 198 -4.06 -24.62 -26.98
C PHE A 198 -2.56 -24.35 -27.01
N LEU A 199 -1.75 -25.20 -26.37
CA LEU A 199 -0.30 -25.05 -26.36
C LEU A 199 0.31 -25.23 -27.76
N GLY A 200 -0.26 -26.08 -28.62
CA GLY A 200 0.16 -26.23 -30.02
C GLY A 200 -0.07 -24.98 -30.87
N LYS A 201 -1.06 -24.13 -30.53
CA LYS A 201 -1.29 -22.83 -31.19
C LYS A 201 -0.35 -21.73 -30.66
N GLN A 202 0.12 -21.86 -29.42
CA GLN A 202 0.99 -20.89 -28.79
C GLN A 202 2.44 -21.13 -29.27
N GLY A 203 3.10 -20.12 -29.85
CA GLY A 203 4.50 -20.21 -30.29
C GLY A 203 5.53 -20.32 -29.14
N LYS A 204 5.14 -20.80 -27.95
CA LYS A 204 5.96 -20.88 -26.74
C LYS A 204 6.19 -22.33 -26.32
N PRO A 205 7.40 -22.71 -25.88
CA PRO A 205 7.77 -24.10 -25.57
C PRO A 205 7.31 -24.53 -24.16
N ALA A 206 6.01 -24.48 -23.87
CA ALA A 206 5.45 -25.07 -22.65
C ALA A 206 4.96 -26.50 -22.93
N LEU A 207 5.49 -27.48 -22.19
CA LEU A 207 5.01 -28.85 -22.24
C LEU A 207 3.68 -28.95 -21.46
N PRO A 208 2.64 -29.64 -21.98
CA PRO A 208 1.36 -29.81 -21.29
C PRO A 208 1.50 -30.33 -19.86
N GLU A 209 2.43 -31.26 -19.62
CA GLU A 209 2.73 -31.89 -18.33
C GLU A 209 3.21 -30.89 -17.25
N ARG A 210 3.64 -29.68 -17.64
CA ARG A 210 4.08 -28.64 -16.70
C ARG A 210 2.95 -27.71 -16.26
N ALA A 211 1.77 -27.82 -16.83
CA ALA A 211 0.58 -27.09 -16.40
C ALA A 211 -0.25 -27.99 -15.50
N VAL A 212 -0.56 -27.50 -14.29
CA VAL A 212 -1.28 -28.28 -13.29
C VAL A 212 -2.66 -27.67 -13.00
N GLY A 213 -2.85 -26.40 -13.34
CA GLY A 213 -4.13 -25.73 -13.14
C GLY A 213 -4.27 -24.41 -13.90
N ILE A 214 -5.34 -23.70 -13.54
CA ILE A 214 -5.63 -22.33 -13.96
C ILE A 214 -5.63 -21.44 -12.71
N LEU A 215 -4.99 -20.27 -12.82
CA LEU A 215 -5.02 -19.23 -11.81
C LEU A 215 -5.82 -18.04 -12.31
N ARG A 216 -6.82 -17.61 -11.53
CA ARG A 216 -7.53 -16.35 -11.75
C ARG A 216 -6.87 -15.21 -10.98
N GLU A 217 -6.35 -14.24 -11.71
CA GLU A 217 -5.80 -12.98 -11.18
C GLU A 217 -6.61 -11.78 -11.69
N ALA A 218 -6.39 -10.57 -11.19
CA ALA A 218 -7.13 -9.37 -11.62
C ALA A 218 -7.21 -9.17 -13.15
N LYS A 219 -6.12 -9.46 -13.88
CA LYS A 219 -6.01 -9.24 -15.33
C LYS A 219 -6.60 -10.36 -16.20
N GLY A 220 -7.00 -11.50 -15.63
CA GLY A 220 -7.57 -12.62 -16.38
C GLY A 220 -7.25 -13.99 -15.79
N CYS A 221 -7.60 -15.04 -16.54
CA CYS A 221 -7.22 -16.42 -16.26
C CYS A 221 -5.88 -16.77 -16.92
N TYR A 222 -5.02 -17.46 -16.18
CA TYR A 222 -3.68 -17.85 -16.63
C TYR A 222 -3.43 -19.33 -16.42
N LEU A 223 -2.67 -19.94 -17.32
CA LEU A 223 -2.16 -21.28 -17.12
C LEU A 223 -1.18 -21.26 -15.95
N PHE A 224 -1.35 -22.21 -15.02
CA PHE A 224 -0.64 -22.22 -13.76
C PHE A 224 0.14 -23.54 -13.58
N PRO A 225 1.45 -23.46 -13.28
CA PRO A 225 2.28 -24.65 -13.17
C PRO A 225 2.25 -25.30 -11.79
N GLY A 226 1.63 -24.68 -10.79
CA GLY A 226 1.66 -25.11 -9.40
C GLY A 226 2.42 -24.16 -8.48
N ILE A 227 2.24 -24.33 -7.18
CA ILE A 227 2.87 -23.58 -6.10
C ILE A 227 4.13 -24.32 -5.66
N PRO A 228 5.32 -23.73 -5.75
CA PRO A 228 6.52 -24.31 -5.15
C PRO A 228 6.35 -24.45 -3.63
N PHE A 229 6.59 -25.65 -3.09
CA PHE A 229 6.52 -25.92 -1.65
C PHE A 229 7.36 -24.91 -0.85
N ASN A 230 8.53 -24.53 -1.38
CA ASN A 230 9.43 -23.57 -0.76
C ASN A 230 8.85 -22.15 -0.60
N SER A 231 7.83 -21.82 -1.39
CA SER A 231 7.13 -20.53 -1.39
C SER A 231 6.00 -20.49 -0.36
N ILE A 232 5.63 -21.60 0.27
CA ILE A 232 4.59 -21.65 1.30
C ILE A 232 5.15 -21.07 2.59
N GLN A 233 4.50 -20.04 3.11
CA GLN A 233 4.86 -19.44 4.39
C GLN A 233 4.09 -20.09 5.54
N ARG A 234 2.78 -20.25 5.41
CA ARG A 234 1.90 -20.78 6.45
C ARG A 234 0.65 -21.43 5.86
N LEU A 235 0.00 -22.25 6.67
CA LEU A 235 -1.24 -22.94 6.33
C LEU A 235 -2.32 -22.57 7.36
N ASN A 236 -3.46 -22.07 6.91
CA ASN A 236 -4.55 -21.70 7.80
C ASN A 236 -5.74 -22.63 7.58
N PHE A 237 -6.29 -23.13 8.68
CA PHE A 237 -7.52 -23.93 8.72
C PHE A 237 -8.48 -23.18 9.63
N GLU A 238 -9.48 -22.48 9.08
CA GLU A 238 -10.43 -21.66 9.85
C GLU A 238 -9.74 -20.83 10.96
N ASN A 239 -9.85 -21.25 12.23
CA ASN A 239 -9.29 -20.57 13.40
C ASN A 239 -7.87 -21.02 13.80
N ILE A 240 -7.33 -22.06 13.16
CA ILE A 240 -6.00 -22.61 13.46
C ILE A 240 -5.01 -22.14 12.41
N LYS A 241 -3.91 -21.59 12.91
CA LYS A 241 -2.78 -21.14 12.11
C LYS A 241 -1.60 -22.09 12.31
N VAL A 242 -1.18 -22.75 11.24
CA VAL A 242 0.05 -23.54 11.19
C VAL A 242 1.16 -22.64 10.69
N GLU A 243 2.10 -22.31 11.58
CA GLU A 243 3.16 -21.32 11.35
C GLU A 243 4.19 -21.79 10.33
N HIS A 244 4.49 -23.09 10.31
CA HIS A 244 5.46 -23.68 9.38
C HIS A 244 5.01 -25.02 8.83
N LEU A 245 5.42 -25.27 7.60
CA LEU A 245 5.29 -26.54 6.91
C LEU A 245 6.69 -27.04 6.53
N ILE A 246 7.11 -28.19 7.06
CA ILE A 246 8.44 -28.75 6.79
C ILE A 246 8.33 -30.20 6.34
N ARG A 247 9.33 -30.67 5.60
CA ARG A 247 9.46 -32.07 5.21
C ARG A 247 10.54 -32.74 6.04
N LEU A 248 10.26 -33.96 6.51
CA LEU A 248 11.15 -34.71 7.39
C LEU A 248 12.48 -35.05 6.70
N ASP A 249 12.44 -35.36 5.40
CA ASP A 249 13.60 -35.71 4.57
C ASP A 249 14.48 -34.51 4.18
N GLU A 250 13.97 -33.27 4.31
CA GLU A 250 14.66 -32.05 3.89
C GLU A 250 14.93 -31.05 5.02
N CYS A 251 15.15 -31.55 6.24
CA CYS A 251 15.45 -30.74 7.43
C CYS A 251 16.90 -30.18 7.43
N THR A 252 17.19 -29.28 6.50
CA THR A 252 18.50 -28.61 6.36
C THR A 252 18.36 -27.11 6.13
N LEU A 253 19.36 -26.30 6.51
CA LEU A 253 19.33 -24.84 6.29
C LEU A 253 19.35 -24.44 4.81
N LYS A 254 19.64 -25.37 3.89
CA LYS A 254 19.52 -25.14 2.44
C LYS A 254 18.06 -25.16 2.00
N ASN A 255 17.16 -25.79 2.76
CA ASN A 255 15.74 -25.83 2.49
C ASN A 255 15.05 -24.56 3.06
N PRO A 256 14.44 -23.70 2.22
CA PRO A 256 13.88 -22.43 2.69
C PRO A 256 12.81 -22.56 3.80
N PRO A 257 11.79 -23.45 3.70
CA PRO A 257 10.87 -23.72 4.80
C PRO A 257 11.54 -24.03 6.14
N PHE A 258 12.50 -24.98 6.16
CA PHE A 258 13.20 -25.34 7.38
C PHE A 258 14.07 -24.20 7.92
N LYS A 259 14.74 -23.44 7.03
CA LYS A 259 15.51 -22.25 7.41
C LYS A 259 14.61 -21.20 8.10
N ARG A 260 13.44 -20.90 7.53
CA ARG A 260 12.47 -19.95 8.12
C ARG A 260 12.00 -20.41 9.49
N PHE A 261 11.70 -21.70 9.65
CA PHE A 261 11.33 -22.28 10.93
C PHE A 261 12.42 -22.08 11.99
N ILE A 262 13.67 -22.41 11.67
CA ILE A 262 14.82 -22.20 12.57
C ILE A 262 15.02 -20.72 12.91
N GLU A 263 14.87 -19.82 11.94
CA GLU A 263 14.99 -18.37 12.15
C GLU A 263 13.91 -17.86 13.11
N GLN A 264 12.66 -18.34 12.98
CA GLN A 264 11.59 -17.99 13.91
C GLN A 264 11.86 -18.52 15.32
N MET A 265 12.28 -19.78 15.46
CA MET A 265 12.66 -20.34 16.78
C MET A 265 13.79 -19.54 17.43
N LYS A 266 14.80 -19.09 16.64
CA LYS A 266 15.87 -18.20 17.14
C LYS A 266 15.33 -16.83 17.54
N GLY A 267 14.40 -16.28 16.77
CA GLY A 267 13.74 -15.00 17.04
C GLY A 267 12.93 -15.03 18.33
N GLU A 268 12.11 -16.08 18.53
CA GLU A 268 11.35 -16.30 19.74
C GLU A 268 12.25 -16.53 20.95
N HIS A 269 13.31 -17.32 20.80
CA HIS A 269 14.27 -17.47 21.89
C HIS A 269 14.98 -16.16 22.25
N LYS A 270 15.32 -15.32 21.26
CA LYS A 270 15.87 -13.98 21.52
C LYS A 270 14.85 -13.06 22.19
N ARG A 271 13.57 -13.12 21.81
CA ARG A 271 12.49 -12.38 22.49
C ARG A 271 12.31 -12.87 23.91
N TRP A 272 12.24 -14.18 24.13
CA TRP A 272 12.18 -14.81 25.44
C TRP A 272 13.42 -14.47 26.29
N GLN A 273 14.62 -14.48 25.71
CA GLN A 273 15.83 -14.02 26.39
C GLN A 273 15.77 -12.53 26.72
N LYS A 274 15.24 -11.67 25.84
CA LYS A 274 15.02 -10.25 26.13
C LYS A 274 13.98 -10.07 27.24
N GLU A 275 12.88 -10.82 27.22
CA GLU A 275 11.83 -10.81 28.25
C GLU A 275 12.34 -11.39 29.58
N HIS A 276 13.21 -12.39 29.56
CA HIS A 276 13.82 -12.98 30.77
C HIS A 276 15.08 -12.27 31.25
N GLN A 277 15.79 -11.54 30.38
CA GLN A 277 16.80 -10.54 30.78
C GLN A 277 16.10 -9.29 31.33
N GLN A 278 14.94 -8.91 30.78
CA GLN A 278 14.05 -7.89 31.36
C GLN A 278 13.38 -8.37 32.66
N ASN A 279 13.16 -9.68 32.85
CA ASN A 279 12.62 -10.26 34.09
C ASN A 279 13.68 -10.75 35.09
N LYS A 280 14.98 -10.53 34.81
CA LYS A 280 16.08 -10.74 35.79
C LYS A 280 16.76 -9.46 36.28
N ASN A 281 16.29 -8.29 35.87
CA ASN A 281 16.69 -7.03 36.47
C ASN A 281 15.48 -6.39 37.17
N ILE A 282 15.59 -6.25 38.50
CA ILE A 282 15.12 -5.14 39.34
C ILE A 282 13.74 -4.57 38.95
N LYS A 283 12.73 -4.80 39.82
CA LYS A 283 11.38 -4.19 39.75
C LYS A 283 11.45 -2.76 39.18
N ALA A 284 10.78 -2.52 38.06
CA ALA A 284 10.76 -1.23 37.40
C ALA A 284 10.07 -0.21 38.31
N ALA A 285 10.83 0.79 38.77
CA ALA A 285 10.36 1.66 39.84
C ALA A 285 9.38 2.78 39.37
N VAL A 286 9.17 2.95 38.05
CA VAL A 286 8.20 3.91 37.46
C VAL A 286 7.47 3.31 36.25
N HIS A 287 6.15 3.24 36.33
CA HIS A 287 5.20 2.91 35.27
C HIS A 287 4.44 4.17 34.84
N GLY A 288 4.23 4.42 33.56
CA GLY A 288 3.41 5.55 33.11
C GLY A 288 2.63 5.25 31.86
N SER A 289 1.43 5.81 31.70
CA SER A 289 0.61 5.66 30.50
C SER A 289 0.27 7.00 29.91
N GLY A 290 0.39 7.12 28.59
CA GLY A 290 0.25 8.40 27.90
C GLY A 290 -0.28 8.29 26.49
N LYS A 291 -1.24 9.16 26.15
CA LYS A 291 -1.95 9.18 24.86
C LYS A 291 -1.05 9.44 23.65
N TYR A 292 -0.01 10.27 23.79
CA TYR A 292 0.86 10.71 22.69
C TYR A 292 2.26 10.08 22.80
N LEU A 293 2.68 9.36 21.76
CA LEU A 293 3.97 8.64 21.75
C LEU A 293 5.17 9.56 21.95
N ILE A 294 5.13 10.77 21.40
CA ILE A 294 6.22 11.75 21.55
C ILE A 294 6.44 12.19 23.00
N VAL A 295 5.35 12.33 23.78
CA VAL A 295 5.43 12.68 25.20
C VAL A 295 6.08 11.55 25.99
N ASN A 296 5.73 10.30 25.66
CA ASN A 296 6.32 9.12 26.30
C ASN A 296 7.83 9.04 26.01
N ALA A 297 8.22 9.18 24.74
CA ALA A 297 9.63 9.14 24.35
C ALA A 297 10.45 10.28 25.00
N LEU A 298 9.89 11.48 25.13
CA LEU A 298 10.55 12.60 25.83
C LEU A 298 10.66 12.36 27.33
N LEU A 299 9.64 11.80 27.97
CA LEU A 299 9.68 11.45 29.40
C LEU A 299 10.72 10.36 29.68
N GLU A 300 10.78 9.29 28.89
CA GLU A 300 11.83 8.26 28.99
C GLU A 300 13.23 8.88 28.94
N LYS A 301 13.47 9.78 27.97
CA LYS A 301 14.73 10.51 27.86
C LYS A 301 15.00 11.36 29.10
N LEU A 302 14.04 12.15 29.57
CA LEU A 302 14.20 13.02 30.74
C LEU A 302 14.41 12.25 32.06
N PHE A 303 13.73 11.12 32.25
CA PHE A 303 13.97 10.24 33.41
C PHE A 303 15.38 9.64 33.36
N SER A 304 15.86 9.24 32.17
CA SER A 304 17.24 8.77 32.03
C SER A 304 18.27 9.84 32.40
N GLU A 305 18.02 11.12 32.08
CA GLU A 305 18.88 12.25 32.45
C GLU A 305 19.01 12.44 33.97
N ILE A 306 17.96 12.12 34.74
CA ILE A 306 17.97 12.22 36.21
C ILE A 306 18.39 10.93 36.92
N GLY A 307 18.94 9.96 36.19
CA GLY A 307 19.51 8.71 36.73
C GLY A 307 18.54 7.53 36.82
N TRP A 308 17.33 7.67 36.28
CA TRP A 308 16.31 6.62 36.25
C TRP A 308 16.31 5.92 34.89
N THR A 309 17.09 4.85 34.75
CA THR A 309 17.28 4.12 33.49
C THR A 309 16.25 3.00 33.26
N ASN A 310 15.44 2.66 34.27
CA ASN A 310 14.47 1.56 34.25
C ASN A 310 13.01 2.05 34.30
N VAL A 311 12.64 2.95 33.38
CA VAL A 311 11.26 3.45 33.24
C VAL A 311 10.53 2.59 32.21
N LYS A 312 9.34 2.08 32.56
CA LYS A 312 8.44 1.40 31.61
C LYS A 312 7.20 2.27 31.39
N LEU A 313 7.16 3.00 30.28
CA LEU A 313 5.92 3.67 29.86
C LEU A 313 5.08 2.68 29.05
N GLN A 314 3.89 2.32 29.55
CA GLN A 314 2.92 1.46 28.88
C GLN A 314 1.99 2.30 28.03
N THR A 315 1.94 2.04 26.72
CA THR A 315 1.01 2.73 25.79
C THR A 315 -0.37 2.09 25.73
N ASN A 316 -0.51 0.87 26.26
CA ASN A 316 -1.78 0.15 26.33
C ASN A 316 -2.11 -0.12 27.79
N THR A 317 -3.20 0.49 28.26
CA THR A 317 -3.85 0.08 29.49
C THR A 317 -4.58 -1.24 29.23
N ASP A 318 -4.05 -2.34 29.78
CA ASP A 318 -4.90 -3.49 30.05
C ASP A 318 -6.03 -3.02 30.98
N SER A 319 -7.27 -3.14 30.53
CA SER A 319 -8.49 -2.54 31.07
C SER A 319 -8.93 -3.10 32.44
N THR A 320 -8.07 -3.83 33.14
CA THR A 320 -8.43 -4.59 34.34
C THR A 320 -7.99 -3.96 35.65
N LEU A 321 -7.22 -2.85 35.65
CA LEU A 321 -6.62 -2.35 36.89
C LEU A 321 -7.00 -0.94 37.37
N LEU A 322 -7.74 -0.10 36.64
CA LEU A 322 -8.29 1.16 37.18
C LEU A 322 -9.54 1.63 36.39
N PRO A 323 -10.55 2.23 37.06
CA PRO A 323 -11.73 2.76 36.39
C PRO A 323 -11.34 3.97 35.52
N GLN A 324 -11.57 3.83 34.21
CA GLN A 324 -11.45 4.92 33.24
C GLN A 324 -12.43 6.04 33.58
N LYS A 325 -11.90 7.16 34.07
CA LYS A 325 -12.34 8.48 33.64
C LYS A 325 -11.27 9.02 32.69
N ASP A 326 -11.69 9.83 31.73
CA ASP A 326 -10.91 10.37 30.60
C ASP A 326 -9.72 11.28 31.01
N THR A 327 -8.79 10.77 31.82
CA THR A 327 -7.62 11.51 32.31
C THR A 327 -6.35 10.93 31.70
N VAL A 328 -5.62 11.83 31.04
CA VAL A 328 -4.81 11.59 29.84
C VAL A 328 -3.41 11.05 30.16
N TYR A 329 -2.92 11.15 31.40
CA TYR A 329 -1.61 10.65 31.81
C TYR A 329 -1.52 10.38 33.31
N TRP A 330 -0.96 9.23 33.69
CA TRP A 330 -0.67 8.88 35.09
C TRP A 330 0.70 8.24 35.19
N LEU A 331 1.46 8.58 36.24
CA LEU A 331 2.70 7.90 36.61
C LEU A 331 2.46 7.11 37.90
N LYS A 332 2.58 5.79 37.81
CA LYS A 332 2.53 4.86 38.93
C LYS A 332 3.96 4.49 39.32
N LEU A 333 4.36 4.85 40.53
CA LEU A 333 5.63 4.42 41.10
C LEU A 333 5.48 3.03 41.75
N ASP A 334 6.39 2.12 41.47
CA ASP A 334 6.45 0.84 42.19
C ASP A 334 7.02 1.07 43.60
N GLU A 335 6.58 0.27 44.57
CA GLU A 335 7.04 0.37 45.96
C GLU A 335 8.56 0.23 46.03
N SER A 336 9.23 1.32 46.45
CA SER A 336 10.63 1.27 46.87
C SER A 336 10.75 0.31 48.06
N PRO A 337 11.76 -0.59 48.09
CA PRO A 337 11.96 -1.50 49.22
C PRO A 337 12.20 -0.80 50.56
N GLU A 338 12.50 0.51 50.57
CA GLU A 338 12.84 1.26 51.77
C GLU A 338 11.68 2.11 52.33
N ILE A 339 10.59 2.31 51.58
CA ILE A 339 9.44 3.07 52.05
C ILE A 339 8.22 2.15 52.08
N LYS A 340 7.92 1.60 53.27
CA LYS A 340 6.62 0.99 53.57
C LYS A 340 5.52 2.07 53.61
N SER A 341 5.23 2.71 52.48
CA SER A 341 4.05 3.55 52.32
C SER A 341 3.43 3.34 50.96
N LYS A 342 2.12 3.06 50.99
CA LYS A 342 1.14 3.00 49.89
C LYS A 342 1.63 3.54 48.54
N LEU A 343 1.44 2.73 47.49
CA LEU A 343 1.29 3.11 46.07
C LEU A 343 1.15 4.64 45.87
N CYS A 344 2.22 5.30 45.43
CA CYS A 344 2.19 6.72 45.13
C CYS A 344 1.81 6.87 43.66
N LEU A 345 0.57 7.28 43.41
CA LEU A 345 0.08 7.60 42.08
C LEU A 345 0.23 9.10 41.87
N ILE A 346 1.07 9.48 40.91
CA ILE A 346 1.25 10.87 40.50
C ILE A 346 0.31 11.12 39.33
N ASP A 347 -0.65 12.01 39.56
CA ASP A 347 -1.55 12.48 38.52
C ASP A 347 -0.99 13.77 37.90
N TRP A 348 -0.56 13.67 36.64
CA TRP A 348 -0.09 14.80 35.84
C TRP A 348 -1.11 15.20 34.78
N SER A 349 -2.36 14.72 34.84
CA SER A 349 -3.33 14.94 33.78
C SER A 349 -3.59 16.42 33.51
N ALA A 350 -3.77 17.23 34.56
CA ALA A 350 -4.04 18.66 34.45
C ALA A 350 -2.82 19.44 33.94
N ASP A 351 -1.63 19.14 34.47
CA ASP A 351 -0.38 19.77 34.04
C ASP A 351 -0.08 19.46 32.56
N LEU A 352 -0.25 18.20 32.15
CA LEU A 352 -0.02 17.78 30.77
C LEU A 352 -1.08 18.33 29.83
N GLN A 353 -2.35 18.40 30.24
CA GLN A 353 -3.37 19.10 29.47
C GLN A 353 -2.98 20.58 29.24
N GLN A 354 -2.47 21.26 30.27
CA GLN A 354 -2.02 22.65 30.13
C GLN A 354 -0.80 22.79 29.19
N ILE A 355 0.16 21.87 29.27
CA ILE A 355 1.34 21.85 28.39
C ILE A 355 0.92 21.61 26.94
N LEU A 356 -0.01 20.68 26.72
CA LEU A 356 -0.47 20.26 25.39
C LEU A 356 -1.44 21.27 24.77
N ALA A 357 -2.25 21.97 25.55
CA ALA A 357 -3.15 23.03 25.07
C ALA A 357 -2.37 24.15 24.34
N ALA A 358 -1.13 24.41 24.73
CA ALA A 358 -0.28 25.39 24.05
C ALA A 358 0.17 24.94 22.63
N LEU A 359 0.01 23.66 22.30
CA LEU A 359 0.33 23.05 21.01
C LEU A 359 -0.91 22.69 20.20
N GLU A 360 -2.09 22.86 20.77
CA GLU A 360 -3.36 22.70 20.07
C GLU A 360 -3.40 23.66 18.87
N ASP A 361 -3.87 23.12 17.74
CA ASP A 361 -3.90 23.78 16.43
C ASP A 361 -2.54 24.31 15.92
N PHE A 362 -1.43 23.88 16.54
CA PHE A 362 -0.08 24.28 16.14
C PHE A 362 0.66 23.15 15.43
N VAL A 363 0.64 21.92 15.96
CA VAL A 363 1.30 20.75 15.36
C VAL A 363 0.51 19.48 15.60
N GLU A 364 0.62 18.52 14.69
CA GLU A 364 0.09 17.18 14.89
C GLU A 364 1.02 16.36 15.80
N LEU A 365 0.61 16.18 17.06
CA LEU A 365 1.43 15.53 18.09
C LEU A 365 1.80 14.07 17.77
N ASN A 366 1.02 13.38 16.93
CA ASN A 366 1.29 12.00 16.52
C ASN A 366 2.42 11.90 15.48
N ASP A 367 2.65 12.97 14.72
CA ASP A 367 3.62 13.00 13.62
C ASP A 367 4.98 13.56 14.06
N LEU A 368 5.07 14.07 15.29
CA LEU A 368 6.33 14.56 15.86
C LEU A 368 7.31 13.41 16.13
N GLN A 369 8.54 13.56 15.64
CA GLN A 369 9.63 12.62 15.87
C GLN A 369 10.81 13.31 16.54
N ILE A 370 11.50 12.59 17.43
CA ILE A 370 12.75 13.05 18.05
C ILE A 370 13.89 12.83 17.06
N ALA A 371 14.50 13.90 16.54
CA ALA A 371 15.70 13.78 15.71
C ALA A 371 16.88 13.27 16.56
N GLU A 372 17.65 12.30 16.03
CA GLU A 372 18.70 11.57 16.78
C GLU A 372 19.83 12.45 17.34
N ASN A 373 20.00 13.70 16.87
CA ASN A 373 21.14 14.56 17.18
C ASN A 373 20.80 15.99 17.66
N SER A 374 19.55 16.30 18.03
CA SER A 374 19.22 17.67 18.50
C SER A 374 19.44 17.82 20.01
N ALA A 375 20.47 18.59 20.38
CA ALA A 375 20.53 19.19 21.71
C ALA A 375 19.38 20.21 21.81
N VAL A 376 18.33 19.85 22.53
CA VAL A 376 17.13 20.68 22.64
C VAL A 376 17.44 21.89 23.51
N LEU A 377 17.67 23.05 22.89
CA LEU A 377 17.92 24.31 23.59
C LEU A 377 16.70 24.71 24.42
N PRO A 378 16.87 25.14 25.69
CA PRO A 378 15.77 25.59 26.51
C PRO A 378 15.06 26.80 25.89
N ILE A 379 13.79 26.99 26.22
CA ILE A 379 12.95 28.08 25.77
C ILE A 379 12.07 28.55 26.93
N GLN A 380 11.92 29.86 27.11
CA GLN A 380 10.99 30.41 28.10
C GLN A 380 9.57 30.45 27.55
N LYS A 381 8.54 30.39 28.42
CA LYS A 381 7.13 30.42 27.99
C LYS A 381 6.78 31.66 27.17
N ALA A 382 7.26 32.84 27.57
CA ALA A 382 7.02 34.09 26.84
C ALA A 382 7.68 34.07 25.44
N GLU A 383 8.87 33.49 25.34
CA GLU A 383 9.60 33.32 24.08
C GLU A 383 8.89 32.32 23.15
N PHE A 384 8.40 31.20 23.70
CA PHE A 384 7.61 30.22 22.95
C PHE A 384 6.34 30.84 22.37
N VAL A 385 5.55 31.57 23.17
CA VAL A 385 4.30 32.20 22.70
C VAL A 385 4.60 33.18 21.57
N LYS A 386 5.63 34.02 21.73
CA LYS A 386 6.04 34.98 20.69
C LYS A 386 6.45 34.28 19.38
N MET A 387 7.23 33.21 19.47
CA MET A 387 7.65 32.44 18.29
C MET A 387 6.49 31.68 17.64
N ARG A 388 5.55 31.16 18.44
CA ARG A 388 4.33 30.49 17.96
C ARG A 388 3.45 31.46 17.18
N GLU A 389 3.17 32.64 17.74
CA GLU A 389 2.37 33.67 17.07
C GLU A 389 3.03 34.13 15.77
N TYR A 390 4.35 34.29 15.76
CA TYR A 390 5.10 34.62 14.55
C TYR A 390 4.92 33.56 13.47
N LEU A 391 5.16 32.28 13.78
CA LEU A 391 5.03 31.19 12.81
C LEU A 391 3.59 31.00 12.31
N LEU A 392 2.58 31.16 13.17
CA LEU A 392 1.17 31.14 12.75
C LEU A 392 0.81 32.32 11.84
N THR A 393 1.44 33.48 12.05
CA THR A 393 1.25 34.65 11.18
C THR A 393 1.89 34.42 9.82
N GLU A 394 3.10 33.87 9.79
CA GLU A 394 3.78 33.48 8.56
C GLU A 394 3.00 32.41 7.79
N GLU A 395 2.47 31.39 8.48
CA GLU A 395 1.64 30.34 7.88
C GLU A 395 0.42 30.92 7.17
N LYS A 396 -0.35 31.78 7.86
CA LYS A 396 -1.51 32.46 7.26
C LYS A 396 -1.14 33.34 6.07
N ALA A 397 -0.03 34.07 6.17
CA ALA A 397 0.45 34.90 5.07
C ALA A 397 0.84 34.05 3.84
N LEU A 398 1.47 32.90 4.09
CA LEU A 398 1.88 31.95 3.06
C LEU A 398 0.67 31.26 2.42
N GLU A 399 -0.30 30.80 3.22
CA GLU A 399 -1.56 30.23 2.74
C GLU A 399 -2.33 31.22 1.87
N SER A 400 -2.44 32.48 2.30
CA SER A 400 -3.07 33.54 1.50
C SER A 400 -2.33 33.75 0.17
N THR A 401 -1.00 33.69 0.18
CA THR A 401 -0.18 33.84 -1.03
C THR A 401 -0.38 32.66 -1.99
N ILE A 402 -0.41 31.43 -1.47
CA ILE A 402 -0.66 30.21 -2.26
C ILE A 402 -2.06 30.27 -2.86
N HIS A 403 -3.09 30.55 -2.07
CA HIS A 403 -4.47 30.63 -2.56
C HIS A 403 -4.64 31.71 -3.63
N GLN A 404 -4.01 32.87 -3.45
CA GLN A 404 -4.03 33.92 -4.46
C GLN A 404 -3.33 33.48 -5.75
N ALA A 405 -2.15 32.86 -5.63
CA ALA A 405 -1.38 32.38 -6.79
C ALA A 405 -2.11 31.24 -7.53
N GLU A 406 -2.72 30.29 -6.82
CA GLU A 406 -3.52 29.20 -7.40
C GLU A 406 -4.77 29.72 -8.12
N SER A 407 -5.47 30.69 -7.52
CA SER A 407 -6.62 31.35 -8.15
C SER A 407 -6.22 32.09 -9.43
N SER A 408 -5.13 32.88 -9.38
CA SER A 408 -4.58 33.53 -10.56
C SER A 408 -4.13 32.52 -11.62
N GLN A 409 -3.45 31.45 -11.22
CA GLN A 409 -3.02 30.39 -12.11
C GLN A 409 -4.19 29.75 -12.86
N MET A 410 -5.30 29.43 -12.18
CA MET A 410 -6.47 28.85 -12.80
C MET A 410 -7.10 29.78 -13.86
N LEU A 411 -7.13 31.09 -13.59
CA LEU A 411 -7.60 32.08 -14.55
C LEU A 411 -6.70 32.15 -15.80
N TYR A 412 -5.39 32.25 -15.58
CA TYR A 412 -4.42 32.34 -16.68
C TYR A 412 -4.25 31.03 -17.45
N GLU A 413 -4.54 29.87 -16.84
CA GLU A 413 -4.54 28.59 -17.53
C GLU A 413 -5.66 28.50 -18.57
N GLN A 414 -6.87 28.92 -18.20
CA GLN A 414 -8.01 28.98 -19.13
C GLN A 414 -7.75 29.96 -20.27
N GLU A 415 -7.21 31.13 -19.95
CA GLU A 415 -6.84 32.15 -20.94
C GLU A 415 -5.73 31.62 -21.88
N ARG A 416 -4.68 30.99 -21.33
CA ARG A 416 -3.59 30.37 -22.10
C ARG A 416 -4.11 29.30 -23.06
N ASP A 417 -4.98 28.40 -22.61
CA ASP A 417 -5.45 27.28 -23.44
C ASP A 417 -6.29 27.76 -24.63
N VAL A 418 -7.10 28.80 -24.43
CA VAL A 418 -7.84 29.46 -25.50
C VAL A 418 -6.86 30.18 -26.45
N LEU A 419 -5.93 30.97 -25.91
CA LEU A 419 -4.99 31.76 -26.70
C LEU A 419 -3.93 30.94 -27.43
N GLN A 420 -3.48 29.79 -26.91
CA GLN A 420 -2.54 28.90 -27.60
C GLN A 420 -3.15 28.32 -28.88
N ASN A 421 -4.42 27.93 -28.83
CA ASN A 421 -5.16 27.45 -29.99
C ASN A 421 -5.35 28.55 -31.04
N ILE A 422 -5.55 29.80 -30.60
CA ILE A 422 -5.67 30.97 -31.48
C ILE A 422 -4.30 31.35 -32.05
N ASN A 423 -3.21 31.32 -31.27
CA ASN A 423 -1.88 31.78 -31.66
C ASN A 423 -1.34 31.04 -32.89
N ALA A 424 -1.46 29.71 -32.92
CA ALA A 424 -1.08 28.92 -34.09
C ALA A 424 -1.87 29.33 -35.35
N PHE A 425 -3.17 29.56 -35.18
CA PHE A 425 -4.04 30.01 -36.26
C PHE A 425 -3.74 31.45 -36.70
N SER A 426 -3.51 32.38 -35.77
CA SER A 426 -3.12 33.77 -36.03
C SER A 426 -1.84 33.85 -36.87
N LYS A 427 -0.84 33.01 -36.60
CA LYS A 427 0.38 32.91 -37.42
C LYS A 427 0.09 32.46 -38.85
N ILE A 428 -0.78 31.46 -39.02
CA ILE A 428 -1.22 30.98 -40.34
C ILE A 428 -2.00 32.08 -41.08
N LEU A 429 -2.90 32.77 -40.38
CA LEU A 429 -3.74 33.81 -40.95
C LEU A 429 -2.93 35.04 -41.38
N ILE A 430 -1.99 35.52 -40.55
CA ILE A 430 -1.05 36.58 -40.93
C ILE A 430 -0.25 36.18 -42.17
N ALA A 431 0.26 34.95 -42.22
CA ALA A 431 1.00 34.46 -43.38
C ALA A 431 0.13 34.42 -44.66
N ALA A 432 -1.15 34.04 -44.53
CA ALA A 432 -2.10 34.06 -45.65
C ALA A 432 -2.46 35.49 -46.09
N LEU A 433 -2.71 36.41 -45.15
CA LEU A 433 -2.99 37.83 -45.40
C LEU A 433 -1.79 38.54 -46.07
N SER A 434 -0.56 38.19 -45.72
CA SER A 434 0.63 38.75 -46.37
C SER A 434 0.76 38.38 -47.86
N LYS A 435 0.11 37.29 -48.27
CA LYS A 435 0.11 36.74 -49.64
C LYS A 435 -1.27 36.85 -50.32
N SER A 436 -2.15 37.69 -49.77
CA SER A 436 -3.49 37.90 -50.30
C SER A 436 -3.45 38.79 -51.55
N THR A 437 -4.48 38.67 -52.38
CA THR A 437 -4.73 39.60 -53.48
C THR A 437 -5.56 40.77 -52.96
N THR A 438 -5.26 41.99 -53.39
CA THR A 438 -6.09 43.16 -53.07
C THR A 438 -7.45 43.04 -53.76
N TRP A 439 -8.44 43.76 -53.25
CA TRP A 439 -9.78 43.72 -53.80
C TRP A 439 -9.83 44.30 -55.22
N GLU A 440 -9.05 45.36 -55.45
CA GLU A 440 -8.92 46.07 -56.71
C GLU A 440 -8.27 45.18 -57.78
N ASP A 441 -7.13 44.56 -57.47
CA ASP A 441 -6.41 43.68 -58.41
C ASP A 441 -7.26 42.47 -58.80
N ALA A 442 -8.03 41.93 -57.85
CA ALA A 442 -8.93 40.82 -58.07
C ALA A 442 -10.14 41.21 -58.94
N ALA A 443 -10.64 42.43 -58.79
CA ALA A 443 -11.75 42.94 -59.60
C ALA A 443 -11.32 43.20 -61.05
N GLU A 444 -10.13 43.76 -61.27
CA GLU A 444 -9.57 44.03 -62.60
C GLU A 444 -9.23 42.74 -63.36
N ASN A 445 -8.63 41.76 -62.67
CA ASN A 445 -8.17 40.51 -63.28
C ASN A 445 -9.15 39.34 -63.11
N ALA A 446 -10.42 39.61 -62.77
CA ALA A 446 -11.40 38.59 -62.39
C ALA A 446 -11.62 37.51 -63.46
N ALA A 447 -11.52 37.89 -64.74
CA ALA A 447 -11.70 36.99 -65.89
C ALA A 447 -10.54 35.99 -66.07
N GLU A 448 -9.39 36.23 -65.46
CA GLU A 448 -8.17 35.41 -65.57
C GLU A 448 -7.88 34.58 -64.31
N ALA A 449 -8.67 34.75 -63.26
CA ALA A 449 -8.52 34.01 -62.00
C ALA A 449 -8.72 32.49 -62.17
N LYS A 450 -7.64 31.70 -62.02
CA LYS A 450 -7.63 30.22 -62.15
C LYS A 450 -7.68 29.46 -60.82
N MET A 451 -8.03 30.13 -59.72
CA MET A 451 -8.09 29.49 -58.40
C MET A 451 -9.33 28.58 -58.25
N SER A 452 -9.16 27.43 -57.60
CA SER A 452 -10.26 26.48 -57.33
C SER A 452 -11.17 26.92 -56.19
N LYS A 453 -10.63 27.69 -55.23
CA LYS A 453 -11.36 28.24 -54.09
C LYS A 453 -10.91 29.68 -53.85
N ALA A 454 -11.86 30.56 -53.52
CA ALA A 454 -11.58 31.92 -53.07
C ALA A 454 -12.28 32.21 -51.73
N LEU A 455 -11.58 32.88 -50.82
CA LEU A 455 -12.16 33.45 -49.62
C LEU A 455 -12.12 34.97 -49.73
N LEU A 456 -13.32 35.56 -49.71
CA LEU A 456 -13.57 36.99 -49.84
C LEU A 456 -13.75 37.57 -48.44
N LEU A 457 -12.87 38.50 -48.07
CA LEU A 457 -12.88 39.19 -46.78
C LEU A 457 -13.16 40.68 -47.02
N CYS A 458 -14.41 41.08 -46.80
CA CYS A 458 -14.91 42.44 -47.03
C CYS A 458 -16.05 42.76 -46.05
N GLU A 459 -16.17 44.05 -45.73
CA GLU A 459 -17.11 44.66 -44.79
C GLU A 459 -18.57 44.46 -45.22
N GLU A 460 -18.84 44.67 -46.51
CA GLU A 460 -20.20 44.77 -47.05
C GLU A 460 -20.55 43.59 -47.96
N GLU A 461 -21.75 43.06 -47.76
CA GLU A 461 -22.28 41.94 -48.55
C GLU A 461 -22.46 42.31 -50.03
N ASN A 462 -22.89 43.55 -50.31
CA ASN A 462 -23.13 44.02 -51.69
C ASN A 462 -21.83 44.04 -52.50
N ILE A 463 -20.75 44.54 -51.91
CA ILE A 463 -19.42 44.61 -52.54
C ILE A 463 -18.89 43.19 -52.78
N ALA A 464 -19.07 42.29 -51.81
CA ALA A 464 -18.72 40.89 -51.96
C ALA A 464 -19.52 40.18 -53.06
N ALA A 465 -20.82 40.45 -53.16
CA ALA A 465 -21.69 39.88 -54.19
C ALA A 465 -21.29 40.32 -55.60
N GLU A 466 -20.91 41.59 -55.78
CA GLU A 466 -20.44 42.10 -57.07
C GLU A 466 -19.16 41.40 -57.53
N LEU A 467 -18.16 41.29 -56.66
CA LEU A 467 -16.92 40.60 -56.99
C LEU A 467 -17.14 39.09 -57.19
N ASN A 468 -18.04 38.50 -56.41
CA ASN A 468 -18.45 37.10 -56.56
C ASN A 468 -18.99 36.82 -57.98
N LEU A 469 -19.80 37.72 -58.55
CA LEU A 469 -20.30 37.61 -59.93
C LEU A 469 -19.16 37.72 -60.96
N LYS A 470 -18.21 38.64 -60.77
CA LYS A 470 -17.08 38.85 -61.68
C LYS A 470 -16.12 37.66 -61.73
N LEU A 471 -15.93 36.94 -60.62
CA LEU A 471 -15.07 35.76 -60.50
C LEU A 471 -15.69 34.49 -61.10
N SER A 472 -16.19 34.53 -62.33
CA SER A 472 -16.99 33.45 -62.96
C SER A 472 -16.28 32.09 -63.07
N LYS A 473 -14.94 32.08 -63.11
CA LYS A 473 -14.13 30.86 -63.27
C LYS A 473 -13.72 30.17 -61.96
N VAL A 474 -14.03 30.76 -60.80
CA VAL A 474 -13.71 30.19 -59.48
C VAL A 474 -14.84 29.28 -59.01
N GLN A 475 -14.55 28.02 -58.71
CA GLN A 475 -15.57 26.99 -58.44
C GLN A 475 -16.25 27.14 -57.07
N ARG A 476 -15.52 27.53 -56.02
CA ARG A 476 -16.08 27.69 -54.67
C ARG A 476 -15.63 29.00 -54.06
N LYS A 477 -16.58 29.80 -53.61
CA LYS A 477 -16.33 31.12 -53.02
C LYS A 477 -17.01 31.19 -51.67
N LEU A 478 -16.33 31.77 -50.70
CA LEU A 478 -16.88 32.01 -49.37
C LEU A 478 -16.66 33.48 -49.05
N TRP A 479 -17.70 34.17 -48.58
CA TRP A 479 -17.58 35.52 -48.05
C TRP A 479 -17.70 35.49 -46.53
N ILE A 480 -16.82 36.23 -45.86
CA ILE A 480 -16.88 36.46 -44.43
C ILE A 480 -16.67 37.94 -44.18
N ASN A 481 -17.52 38.55 -43.36
CA ASN A 481 -17.31 39.89 -42.83
C ASN A 481 -16.29 39.83 -41.68
N PRO A 482 -15.09 40.41 -41.83
CA PRO A 482 -14.04 40.36 -40.81
C PRO A 482 -14.37 41.15 -39.54
N PHE A 483 -15.25 42.15 -39.64
CA PHE A 483 -15.65 43.00 -38.50
C PHE A 483 -16.68 42.31 -37.58
N LYS A 484 -17.12 41.09 -37.92
CA LYS A 484 -17.87 40.23 -36.99
C LYS A 484 -17.00 39.69 -35.85
N PHE A 485 -15.68 39.69 -36.01
CA PHE A 485 -14.72 39.33 -34.98
C PHE A 485 -14.23 40.63 -34.35
N GLN A 486 -14.50 40.83 -33.06
CA GLN A 486 -14.13 42.07 -32.35
C GLN A 486 -13.03 41.83 -31.32
N GLN A 487 -12.99 40.64 -30.74
CA GLN A 487 -12.00 40.24 -29.75
C GLN A 487 -11.09 39.12 -30.28
N PRO A 488 -9.86 38.98 -29.77
CA PRO A 488 -8.95 37.88 -30.07
C PRO A 488 -9.59 36.49 -29.98
N GLU A 489 -10.45 36.26 -28.99
CA GLU A 489 -11.15 34.99 -28.75
C GLU A 489 -12.12 34.63 -29.88
N ASP A 490 -12.68 35.64 -30.56
CA ASP A 490 -13.61 35.44 -31.68
C ASP A 490 -12.92 34.74 -32.86
N LEU A 491 -11.59 34.80 -32.96
CA LEU A 491 -10.81 34.08 -33.97
C LEU A 491 -10.95 32.56 -33.84
N THR A 492 -11.38 32.03 -32.69
CA THR A 492 -11.73 30.60 -32.55
C THR A 492 -12.86 30.19 -33.50
N GLN A 493 -13.85 31.07 -33.72
CA GLN A 493 -14.96 30.84 -34.66
C GLN A 493 -14.49 30.91 -36.11
N PHE A 494 -13.41 31.65 -36.37
CA PHE A 494 -12.75 31.72 -37.67
C PHE A 494 -11.84 30.50 -37.93
N ASN A 495 -11.32 29.87 -36.88
CA ASN A 495 -10.47 28.68 -36.93
C ASN A 495 -11.26 27.38 -37.15
N THR A 496 -12.01 27.30 -38.25
CA THR A 496 -12.74 26.08 -38.63
C THR A 496 -11.99 25.30 -39.70
N LYS A 497 -12.15 23.96 -39.71
CA LYS A 497 -11.63 23.08 -40.79
C LYS A 497 -12.05 23.56 -42.18
N MET A 498 -13.25 24.15 -42.28
CA MET A 498 -13.75 24.73 -43.52
C MET A 498 -12.87 25.91 -43.97
N ILE A 499 -12.67 26.92 -43.11
CA ILE A 499 -11.92 28.15 -43.41
C ILE A 499 -10.43 27.85 -43.63
N LEU A 500 -9.83 26.97 -42.84
CA LEU A 500 -8.45 26.51 -43.04
C LEU A 500 -8.20 25.98 -44.45
N SER A 501 -9.20 25.34 -45.08
CA SER A 501 -9.08 24.83 -46.45
C SER A 501 -9.00 25.92 -47.54
N TYR A 502 -9.33 27.18 -47.18
CA TYR A 502 -9.27 28.35 -48.06
C TYR A 502 -8.01 29.20 -47.83
N LEU A 503 -7.30 29.06 -46.70
CA LEU A 503 -6.10 29.85 -46.36
C LEU A 503 -4.82 29.47 -47.16
N LYS A 504 -4.97 28.94 -48.37
CA LYS A 504 -3.83 28.65 -49.27
C LYS A 504 -3.33 29.95 -49.93
N PRO A 505 -2.03 30.06 -50.27
CA PRO A 505 -1.48 31.25 -50.90
C PRO A 505 -2.25 31.63 -52.18
N LYS A 506 -2.51 32.94 -52.38
CA LYS A 506 -3.27 33.51 -53.51
C LYS A 506 -4.76 33.17 -53.61
N ASN A 507 -5.34 32.46 -52.65
CA ASN A 507 -6.79 32.18 -52.61
C ASN A 507 -7.58 33.17 -51.73
N LEU A 508 -6.89 34.11 -51.10
CA LEU A 508 -7.48 35.14 -50.24
C LEU A 508 -7.60 36.45 -51.03
N ILE A 509 -8.80 37.04 -51.04
CA ILE A 509 -9.05 38.37 -51.59
C ILE A 509 -9.63 39.22 -50.46
N VAL A 510 -8.99 40.35 -50.18
CA VAL A 510 -9.26 41.13 -48.96
C VAL A 510 -9.20 42.63 -49.24
N THR A 511 -10.12 43.39 -48.65
CA THR A 511 -10.07 44.86 -48.65
C THR A 511 -8.97 45.36 -47.71
N ALA A 512 -8.47 46.58 -47.93
CA ALA A 512 -7.41 47.14 -47.08
C ALA A 512 -7.83 47.25 -45.60
N ALA A 513 -9.07 47.66 -45.33
CA ALA A 513 -9.59 47.81 -43.98
C ALA A 513 -9.80 46.46 -43.27
N ALA A 514 -10.41 45.47 -43.95
CA ALA A 514 -10.49 44.09 -43.47
C ALA A 514 -9.12 43.50 -43.10
N ARG A 515 -8.11 43.71 -43.96
CA ARG A 515 -6.76 43.21 -43.73
C ARG A 515 -6.14 43.82 -42.48
N ALA A 516 -6.19 45.15 -42.35
CA ALA A 516 -5.66 45.85 -41.19
C ALA A 516 -6.33 45.40 -39.89
N HIS A 517 -7.66 45.23 -39.90
CA HIS A 517 -8.44 44.75 -38.75
C HIS A 517 -8.01 43.35 -38.30
N LEU A 518 -7.96 42.38 -39.22
CA LEU A 518 -7.58 40.99 -38.89
C LEU A 518 -6.12 40.86 -38.49
N GLU A 519 -5.20 41.59 -39.14
CA GLU A 519 -3.79 41.60 -38.75
C GLU A 519 -3.63 42.16 -37.32
N ASN A 520 -4.39 43.20 -36.97
CA ASN A 520 -4.37 43.77 -35.61
C ASN A 520 -4.90 42.76 -34.57
N LEU A 521 -6.04 42.12 -34.82
CA LEU A 521 -6.58 41.08 -33.93
C LEU A 521 -5.62 39.91 -33.75
N CYS A 522 -4.98 39.44 -34.83
CA CYS A 522 -4.01 38.37 -34.76
C CYS A 522 -2.79 38.74 -33.92
N ARG A 523 -2.28 39.98 -34.05
CA ARG A 523 -1.15 40.46 -33.24
C ARG A 523 -1.53 40.61 -31.77
N GLN A 524 -2.71 41.16 -31.48
CA GLN A 524 -3.23 41.26 -30.11
C GLN A 524 -3.37 39.87 -29.46
N ALA A 525 -3.89 38.87 -30.17
CA ALA A 525 -4.01 37.50 -29.68
C ALA A 525 -2.63 36.87 -29.35
N ILE A 526 -1.63 37.12 -30.18
CA ILE A 526 -0.26 36.61 -29.96
C ILE A 526 0.36 37.28 -28.73
N GLU A 527 0.26 38.61 -28.62
CA GLU A 527 0.81 39.38 -27.50
C GLU A 527 0.13 39.02 -26.17
N GLN A 528 -1.19 38.87 -26.16
CA GLN A 528 -1.93 38.41 -24.98
C GLN A 528 -1.54 36.98 -24.60
N GLY A 529 -1.38 36.09 -25.57
CA GLY A 529 -0.96 34.71 -25.33
C GLY A 529 0.43 34.62 -24.70
N GLU A 530 1.38 35.44 -25.16
CA GLU A 530 2.72 35.53 -24.57
C GLU A 530 2.67 36.09 -23.14
N LYS A 531 1.86 37.13 -22.89
CA LYS A 531 1.66 37.67 -21.54
C LYS A 531 1.03 36.64 -20.60
N ALA A 532 -0.04 35.97 -21.00
CA ALA A 532 -0.69 34.94 -20.20
C ALA A 532 0.28 33.79 -19.85
N GLU A 533 1.11 33.36 -20.80
CA GLU A 533 2.15 32.34 -20.58
C GLU A 533 3.22 32.82 -19.58
N THR A 534 3.69 34.06 -19.69
CA THR A 534 4.66 34.61 -18.73
C THR A 534 4.09 34.67 -17.32
N VAL A 535 2.87 35.19 -17.16
CA VAL A 535 2.22 35.30 -15.85
C VAL A 535 1.92 33.93 -15.26
N PHE A 536 1.44 32.97 -16.05
CA PHE A 536 1.22 31.58 -15.61
C PHE A 536 2.51 30.97 -15.05
N ASN A 537 3.64 31.14 -15.75
CA ASN A 537 4.93 30.62 -15.31
C ASN A 537 5.48 31.34 -14.06
N GLU A 538 5.20 32.63 -13.90
CA GLU A 538 5.51 33.36 -12.67
C GLU A 538 4.70 32.85 -11.48
N GLN A 539 3.38 32.62 -11.64
CA GLN A 539 2.54 32.06 -10.58
C GLN A 539 3.00 30.66 -10.17
N ASN A 540 3.38 29.81 -11.13
CA ASN A 540 3.97 28.50 -10.83
C ASN A 540 5.21 28.59 -9.94
N LYS A 541 6.13 29.52 -10.25
CA LYS A 541 7.31 29.73 -9.42
C LYS A 541 6.93 30.18 -8.02
N ILE A 542 5.96 31.09 -7.87
CA ILE A 542 5.48 31.53 -6.56
C ILE A 542 4.96 30.35 -5.75
N ILE A 543 4.15 29.47 -6.35
CA ILE A 543 3.60 28.28 -5.70
C ILE A 543 4.70 27.30 -5.29
N GLU A 544 5.69 27.05 -6.15
CA GLU A 544 6.81 26.15 -5.84
C GLU A 544 7.67 26.67 -4.67
N HIS A 545 7.98 27.97 -4.67
CA HIS A 545 8.72 28.60 -3.58
C HIS A 545 7.90 28.55 -2.28
N ALA A 546 6.61 28.89 -2.35
CA ALA A 546 5.73 28.87 -1.19
C ALA A 546 5.56 27.46 -0.59
N LYS A 547 5.53 26.40 -1.42
CA LYS A 547 5.53 25.00 -0.93
C LYS A 547 6.83 24.64 -0.20
N THR A 548 7.95 25.14 -0.69
CA THR A 548 9.27 24.94 -0.04
C THR A 548 9.32 25.66 1.31
N ASP A 549 8.83 26.91 1.35
CA ASP A 549 8.74 27.71 2.56
C ASP A 549 7.76 27.10 3.57
N ALA A 550 6.65 26.52 3.10
CA ALA A 550 5.68 25.82 3.96
C ALA A 550 6.31 24.58 4.62
N ALA A 551 7.11 23.82 3.87
CA ALA A 551 7.84 22.68 4.44
C ALA A 551 8.88 23.11 5.48
N LEU A 552 9.59 24.22 5.24
CA LEU A 552 10.53 24.80 6.21
C LEU A 552 9.80 25.30 7.46
N LEU A 553 8.66 25.96 7.28
CA LEU A 553 7.81 26.47 8.35
C LEU A 553 7.26 25.33 9.21
N MET A 554 6.79 24.24 8.60
CA MET A 554 6.38 23.03 9.32
C MET A 554 7.52 22.41 10.12
N LYS A 555 8.73 22.35 9.56
CA LYS A 555 9.93 21.91 10.30
C LYS A 555 10.23 22.81 11.50
N ASN A 556 10.09 24.14 11.34
CA ASN A 556 10.29 25.11 12.42
C ASN A 556 9.22 24.97 13.51
N LYS A 557 7.95 24.78 13.14
CA LYS A 557 6.83 24.51 14.06
C LYS A 557 7.09 23.24 14.88
N ASN A 558 7.47 22.14 14.21
CA ASN A 558 7.80 20.88 14.88
C ASN A 558 8.97 21.01 15.85
N ASN A 559 10.04 21.71 15.45
CA ASN A 559 11.19 21.97 16.32
C ASN A 559 10.81 22.82 17.54
N LEU A 560 9.99 23.85 17.35
CA LEU A 560 9.51 24.71 18.44
C LEU A 560 8.63 23.93 19.42
N ALA A 561 7.73 23.08 18.90
CA ALA A 561 6.89 22.21 19.71
C ALA A 561 7.70 21.21 20.54
N LEU A 562 8.73 20.58 19.95
CA LEU A 562 9.64 19.69 20.68
C LEU A 562 10.41 20.42 21.79
N ARG A 563 10.88 21.64 21.53
CA ARG A 563 11.53 22.48 22.56
C ARG A 563 10.58 22.80 23.71
N TRP A 564 9.35 23.18 23.40
CA TRP A 564 8.31 23.44 24.40
C TRP A 564 7.98 22.22 25.25
N LEU A 565 7.73 21.06 24.62
CA LEU A 565 7.47 19.81 25.34
C LEU A 565 8.64 19.44 26.24
N HIS A 566 9.86 19.44 25.70
CA HIS A 566 11.05 19.06 26.45
C HIS A 566 11.24 19.92 27.71
N VAL A 567 11.17 21.25 27.58
CA VAL A 567 11.35 22.15 28.73
C VAL A 567 10.21 22.02 29.73
N SER A 568 8.97 21.94 29.25
CA SER A 568 7.80 21.88 30.13
C SER A 568 7.73 20.56 30.90
N LEU A 569 8.00 19.43 30.23
CA LEU A 569 8.10 18.12 30.86
C LEU A 569 9.27 18.06 31.85
N LYS A 570 10.40 18.68 31.51
CA LYS A 570 11.55 18.79 32.43
C LYS A 570 11.17 19.60 33.66
N GLN A 571 10.53 20.75 33.52
CA GLN A 571 10.06 21.55 34.66
C GLN A 571 9.08 20.77 35.54
N LEU A 572 8.14 20.04 34.94
CA LEU A 572 7.19 19.18 35.64
C LEU A 572 7.92 18.09 36.46
N LEU A 573 8.87 17.41 35.84
CA LEU A 573 9.68 16.36 36.46
C LEU A 573 10.61 16.91 37.56
N TYR A 574 11.13 18.14 37.42
CA TYR A 574 11.93 18.78 38.46
C TYR A 574 11.09 19.30 39.64
N ARG A 575 9.88 19.82 39.40
CA ARG A 575 8.92 20.23 40.47
C ARG A 575 8.64 19.05 41.39
N ASP A 576 8.33 17.91 40.78
CA ASP A 576 7.94 16.70 41.49
C ASP A 576 9.13 15.79 41.79
N ARG A 577 10.37 16.28 41.60
CA ARG A 577 11.62 15.53 41.81
C ARG A 577 11.70 14.86 43.17
N HIS A 578 11.15 15.52 44.20
CA HIS A 578 11.12 15.03 45.57
C HIS A 578 10.31 13.73 45.73
N LEU A 579 9.34 13.46 44.85
CA LEU A 579 8.59 12.21 44.80
C LEU A 579 9.42 11.05 44.24
N PHE A 580 10.55 11.36 43.59
CA PHE A 580 11.45 10.41 42.95
C PHE A 580 12.84 10.35 43.62
N GLN A 581 13.05 11.03 44.76
CA GLN A 581 14.32 10.97 45.51
C GLN A 581 14.19 10.09 46.75
N THR A 582 14.98 9.03 46.85
CA THR A 582 15.44 8.53 48.15
C THR A 582 16.37 9.60 48.72
N LEU A 583 16.00 10.23 49.84
CA LEU A 583 16.95 11.04 50.62
C LEU A 583 18.17 10.17 50.91
N PRO A 584 19.41 10.58 50.59
CA PRO A 584 20.56 9.90 51.15
C PRO A 584 20.50 10.12 52.67
N GLU A 585 20.47 9.02 53.44
CA GLU A 585 20.75 9.09 54.87
C GLU A 585 22.04 9.87 55.04
N LYS A 586 21.96 10.99 55.77
CA LYS A 586 23.15 11.69 56.24
C LYS A 586 23.95 10.70 57.06
N ALA A 587 25.10 10.29 56.55
CA ALA A 587 26.16 9.76 57.37
C ALA A 587 26.65 10.87 58.32
N ALA A 588 26.20 10.82 59.57
CA ALA A 588 26.88 11.35 60.76
C ALA A 588 26.25 10.74 62.01
#